data_AF-A0A414QA01-F1
#
_entry.id   AF-A0A414QA01-F1
#
_cell.length_a   1.000
_cell.length_b   1.000
_cell.length_c   1.000
_cell.angle_alpha   90.00
_cell.angle_beta   90.00
_cell.angle_gamma   90.00
#
_symmetry.space_group_name_H-M   'P 1'
#
loop_
_entity.id
_entity.type
_entity.pdbx_description
1 polymer ?
#
loop_
_entity_poly.entity_id
_entity_poly.type
_entity_poly.pdbx_seq_one_letter_code
_entity_poly.pdbx_strand_id
1 'polypeptide(L)'
;MVKKLIVFLFVVGMGIGSLSAQLAKTCFTNMPDSLSPLLTAVNRADFIDFLESKMKAEVTNRFGGKSEMTELTPDYIRVQVTPQSTWQMKLLSVNDSTRLICTVSTVCAPACDSHIKFYTTGWEELPAASYLASLPNMNDFILPASDTVDVYRYQNARLQADMLLMKADLSGKDATLTFTFTTPDYMEKETAEKLKPFLRDPIIYTWKEGKFNN
;
A
#
# COMPACT_ATOMS: atom_id res chain seq x y z
N MET A 1 -58.87 19.80 34.55
CA MET A 1 -57.97 20.41 33.53
C MET A 1 -56.67 19.62 33.53
N VAL A 2 -56.48 18.74 32.55
CA VAL A 2 -55.34 17.81 32.47
C VAL A 2 -54.20 18.50 31.71
N LYS A 3 -53.15 18.94 32.40
CA LYS A 3 -51.90 19.37 31.74
C LYS A 3 -51.03 18.14 31.54
N LYS A 4 -51.08 17.56 30.33
CA LYS A 4 -50.15 16.51 29.89
C LYS A 4 -48.75 17.14 29.73
N LEU A 5 -47.82 16.75 30.59
CA LEU A 5 -46.41 17.09 30.46
C LEU A 5 -45.80 16.09 29.47
N ILE A 6 -45.59 16.53 28.22
CA ILE A 6 -44.88 15.74 27.21
C ILE A 6 -43.38 15.95 27.48
N VAL A 7 -42.75 14.94 28.08
CA VAL A 7 -41.30 14.87 28.23
C VAL A 7 -40.73 14.35 26.90
N PHE A 8 -40.08 15.23 26.15
CA PHE A 8 -39.36 14.87 24.93
C PHE A 8 -38.05 14.16 25.34
N LEU A 9 -37.98 12.85 25.11
CA LEU A 9 -36.77 12.06 25.29
C LEU A 9 -35.81 12.41 24.14
N PHE A 10 -34.81 13.25 24.39
CA PHE A 10 -33.69 13.44 23.47
C PHE A 10 -32.84 12.16 23.51
N VAL A 11 -33.14 11.22 22.59
CA VAL A 11 -32.28 10.06 22.37
C VAL A 11 -30.96 10.56 21.78
N VAL A 12 -29.92 10.29 22.56
CA VAL A 12 -28.51 10.46 22.27
C VAL A 12 -28.18 9.91 20.88
N GLY A 13 -27.99 10.80 19.92
CA GLY A 13 -27.30 10.49 18.66
C GLY A 13 -25.79 10.43 18.92
N MET A 14 -25.33 9.43 19.67
CA MET A 14 -23.90 9.10 19.75
C MET A 14 -23.58 7.96 18.81
N GLY A 15 -22.73 8.27 17.83
CA GLY A 15 -21.73 7.34 17.34
C GLY A 15 -22.19 6.38 16.25
N ILE A 16 -22.44 6.89 15.05
CA ILE A 16 -22.03 6.16 13.84
C ILE A 16 -20.60 6.62 13.51
N GLY A 17 -19.69 6.42 14.47
CA GLY A 17 -18.26 6.48 14.20
C GLY A 17 -17.91 5.22 13.43
N SER A 18 -17.78 5.37 12.11
CA SER A 18 -17.08 4.48 11.16
C SER A 18 -16.64 3.12 11.71
N LEU A 19 -17.52 2.10 11.62
CA LEU A 19 -17.14 0.68 11.80
C LEU A 19 -15.89 0.30 11.00
N SER A 20 -15.71 0.94 9.83
CA SER A 20 -14.50 0.80 9.01
C SER A 20 -13.23 1.18 9.78
N ALA A 21 -13.25 2.28 10.56
CA ALA A 21 -12.05 2.83 11.18
C ALA A 21 -11.52 2.03 12.36
N GLN A 22 -12.38 1.22 12.95
CA GLN A 22 -11.99 0.24 13.95
C GLN A 22 -11.32 -0.97 13.29
N LEU A 23 -11.65 -1.30 12.04
CA LEU A 23 -11.24 -2.56 11.43
C LEU A 23 -9.77 -2.56 11.01
N ALA A 24 -9.25 -1.51 10.35
CA ALA A 24 -7.82 -1.48 9.99
C ALA A 24 -6.93 -1.45 11.23
N LYS A 25 -7.27 -0.63 12.22
CA LYS A 25 -6.58 -0.58 13.51
C LYS A 25 -6.55 -1.96 14.18
N THR A 26 -7.70 -2.61 14.28
CA THR A 26 -7.84 -3.94 14.89
C THR A 26 -7.06 -5.00 14.12
N CYS A 27 -7.09 -4.98 12.79
CA CYS A 27 -6.29 -5.92 11.98
C CYS A 27 -4.80 -5.70 12.25
N PHE A 28 -4.33 -4.45 12.26
CA PHE A 28 -2.92 -4.12 12.45
C PHE A 28 -2.40 -4.48 13.84
N THR A 29 -3.13 -4.15 14.91
CA THR A 29 -2.73 -4.48 16.27
C THR A 29 -2.69 -5.99 16.50
N ASN A 30 -3.64 -6.74 15.91
CA ASN A 30 -3.70 -8.20 15.99
C ASN A 30 -2.80 -8.94 14.98
N MET A 31 -2.02 -8.23 14.16
CA MET A 31 -1.07 -8.86 13.23
C MET A 31 -0.08 -9.73 13.99
N PRO A 32 0.20 -10.97 13.57
CA PRO A 32 1.25 -11.79 14.16
C PRO A 32 2.63 -11.18 13.99
N ASP A 33 3.48 -11.26 15.02
CA ASP A 33 4.87 -10.77 14.98
C ASP A 33 5.71 -11.44 13.89
N SER A 34 5.36 -12.66 13.46
CA SER A 34 6.03 -13.35 12.34
C SER A 34 5.88 -12.62 11.01
N LEU A 35 4.83 -11.80 10.83
CA LEU A 35 4.61 -11.00 9.63
C LEU A 35 5.28 -9.61 9.72
N SER A 36 5.78 -9.22 10.90
CA SER A 36 6.52 -7.98 11.08
C SER A 36 7.70 -8.17 12.05
N PRO A 37 8.84 -8.69 11.56
CA PRO A 37 9.98 -9.02 12.42
C PRO A 37 10.52 -7.84 13.25
N LEU A 38 10.41 -6.63 12.68
CA LEU A 38 10.90 -5.38 13.28
C LEU A 38 9.92 -4.74 14.27
N LEU A 39 8.61 -4.87 14.04
CA LEU A 39 7.59 -4.20 14.86
C LEU A 39 6.92 -5.22 15.76
N THR A 40 7.06 -5.03 17.07
CA THR A 40 6.38 -5.88 18.07
C THR A 40 4.89 -5.51 18.21
N ALA A 41 4.10 -6.37 18.84
CA ALA A 41 2.72 -6.04 19.21
C ALA A 41 2.60 -4.74 20.00
N VAL A 42 3.53 -4.48 20.92
CA VAL A 42 3.60 -3.23 21.70
C VAL A 42 3.85 -2.04 20.77
N ASN A 43 4.82 -2.14 19.86
CA ASN A 43 5.07 -1.06 18.89
C ASN A 43 3.84 -0.75 18.03
N ARG A 44 3.09 -1.77 17.61
CA ARG A 44 1.88 -1.59 16.80
C ARG A 44 0.78 -0.89 17.59
N ALA A 45 0.61 -1.19 18.87
CA ALA A 45 -0.31 -0.49 19.75
C ALA A 45 0.11 0.97 19.98
N ASP A 46 1.39 1.20 20.32
CA ASP A 46 1.95 2.54 20.59
C ASP A 46 1.73 3.50 19.40
N PHE A 47 1.87 3.03 18.16
CA PHE A 47 1.60 3.86 16.99
C PHE A 47 0.17 4.43 16.97
N ILE A 48 -0.82 3.60 17.31
CA ILE A 48 -2.22 4.00 17.32
C ILE A 48 -2.45 5.04 18.43
N ASP A 49 -1.93 4.77 19.63
CA ASP A 49 -2.06 5.66 20.78
C ASP A 49 -1.42 7.02 20.51
N PHE A 50 -0.25 7.05 19.87
CA PHE A 50 0.44 8.29 19.51
C PHE A 50 -0.32 9.10 18.46
N LEU A 51 -0.82 8.47 17.39
CA LEU A 51 -1.61 9.18 16.36
C LEU A 51 -2.93 9.71 16.91
N GLU A 52 -3.64 8.94 17.72
CA GLU A 52 -4.88 9.38 18.36
C GLU A 52 -4.64 10.55 19.33
N SER A 53 -3.48 10.58 19.96
CA SER A 53 -3.00 11.69 20.80
C SER A 53 -2.43 12.87 20.00
N LYS A 54 -2.47 12.83 18.64
CA LYS A 54 -1.87 13.82 17.73
C LYS A 54 -0.37 14.05 17.96
N MET A 55 0.32 13.04 18.50
CA MET A 55 1.77 13.03 18.65
C MET A 55 2.42 12.42 17.42
N LYS A 56 3.74 12.65 17.26
CA LYS A 56 4.52 11.93 16.27
C LYS A 56 4.50 10.44 16.62
N ALA A 57 3.93 9.61 15.74
CA ALA A 57 3.80 8.18 15.97
C ALA A 57 5.08 7.45 15.58
N GLU A 58 6.13 7.68 16.37
CA GLU A 58 7.45 7.08 16.20
C GLU A 58 7.74 6.13 17.36
N VAL A 59 8.24 4.93 17.04
CA VAL A 59 8.65 3.91 18.01
C VAL A 59 10.08 3.46 17.73
N THR A 60 10.72 2.87 18.74
CA THR A 60 11.98 2.14 18.56
C THR A 60 11.65 0.68 18.23
N ASN A 61 12.10 0.21 17.07
CA ASN A 61 11.86 -1.16 16.59
C ASN A 61 12.78 -2.18 17.26
N ARG A 62 12.55 -3.47 17.01
CA ARG A 62 13.30 -4.58 17.64
C ARG A 62 14.81 -4.51 17.42
N PHE A 63 15.29 -3.84 16.36
CA PHE A 63 16.72 -3.68 16.05
C PHE A 63 17.28 -2.32 16.51
N GLY A 64 16.53 -1.55 17.32
CA GLY A 64 16.97 -0.27 17.86
C GLY A 64 16.83 0.91 16.90
N GLY A 65 16.36 0.67 15.66
CA GLY A 65 16.07 1.72 14.69
C GLY A 65 14.74 2.42 14.98
N LYS A 66 14.50 3.56 14.32
CA LYS A 66 13.23 4.27 14.37
C LYS A 66 12.28 3.80 13.28
N SER A 67 11.02 3.65 13.64
CA SER A 67 9.91 3.37 12.73
C SER A 67 8.78 4.36 13.02
N GLU A 68 8.08 4.79 11.99
CA GLU A 68 7.06 5.84 12.10
C GLU A 68 5.78 5.44 11.34
N MET A 69 4.63 5.51 12.01
CA MET A 69 3.34 5.43 11.33
C MET A 69 3.02 6.81 10.75
N THR A 70 3.00 6.90 9.43
CA THR A 70 2.85 8.18 8.71
C THR A 70 1.43 8.44 8.24
N GLU A 71 0.61 7.39 8.13
CA GLU A 71 -0.80 7.53 7.74
C GLU A 71 -1.65 6.44 8.39
N LEU A 72 -2.82 6.84 8.87
CA LEU A 72 -3.85 5.97 9.42
C LEU A 72 -5.21 6.51 9.01
N THR A 73 -5.90 5.75 8.16
CA THR A 73 -7.28 6.00 7.77
C THR A 73 -8.14 4.82 8.19
N PRO A 74 -9.46 4.85 7.94
CA PRO A 74 -10.31 3.75 8.37
C PRO A 74 -9.94 2.38 7.80
N ASP A 75 -9.49 2.35 6.55
CA ASP A 75 -9.20 1.14 5.79
C ASP A 75 -7.73 1.02 5.40
N TYR A 76 -6.88 1.99 5.74
CA TYR A 76 -5.49 2.02 5.29
C TYR A 76 -4.49 2.45 6.37
N ILE A 77 -3.30 1.87 6.31
CA ILE A 77 -2.16 2.18 7.18
C ILE A 77 -0.90 2.30 6.34
N ARG A 78 -0.05 3.28 6.68
CA ARG A 78 1.32 3.40 6.18
C ARG A 78 2.31 3.51 7.32
N VAL A 79 3.35 2.69 7.28
CA VAL A 79 4.47 2.71 8.22
C VAL A 79 5.78 2.85 7.45
N GLN A 80 6.57 3.85 7.81
CA GLN A 80 8.00 3.90 7.50
C GLN A 80 8.71 2.95 8.47
N VAL A 81 9.10 1.76 8.00
CA VAL A 81 9.65 0.71 8.87
C VAL A 81 11.12 0.97 9.18
N THR A 82 11.89 1.37 8.17
CA THR A 82 13.28 1.86 8.29
C THR A 82 13.47 3.01 7.31
N PRO A 83 14.60 3.76 7.30
CA PRO A 83 14.85 4.78 6.28
C PRO A 83 14.79 4.25 4.83
N GLN A 84 14.97 2.94 4.63
CA GLN A 84 15.01 2.29 3.32
C GLN A 84 13.82 1.35 3.06
N SER A 85 12.81 1.31 3.95
CA SER A 85 11.67 0.42 3.77
C SER A 85 10.36 0.98 4.28
N THR A 86 9.29 0.70 3.54
CA THR A 86 7.92 1.06 3.89
C THR A 86 7.02 -0.16 3.89
N TRP A 87 6.01 -0.12 4.74
CA TRP A 87 4.96 -1.12 4.77
C TRP A 87 3.59 -0.44 4.72
N GLN A 88 2.71 -0.96 3.87
CA GLN A 88 1.38 -0.43 3.66
C GLN A 88 0.37 -1.56 3.84
N MET A 89 -0.81 -1.24 4.36
CA MET A 89 -1.92 -2.17 4.51
C MET A 89 -3.21 -1.49 4.07
N LYS A 90 -4.03 -2.18 3.29
CA LYS A 90 -5.37 -1.73 2.91
C LYS A 90 -6.41 -2.83 3.08
N LEU A 91 -7.56 -2.50 3.64
CA LEU A 91 -8.72 -3.35 3.70
C LEU A 91 -9.56 -3.18 2.42
N LEU A 92 -9.73 -4.28 1.69
CA LEU A 92 -10.43 -4.29 0.41
C LEU A 92 -11.75 -5.05 0.51
N SER A 93 -12.81 -4.49 -0.07
CA SER A 93 -14.17 -5.04 -0.02
C SER A 93 -14.38 -6.09 -1.11
N VAL A 94 -14.67 -7.33 -0.73
CA VAL A 94 -15.06 -8.38 -1.69
C VAL A 94 -16.58 -8.36 -1.90
N ASN A 95 -17.33 -8.21 -0.81
CA ASN A 95 -18.79 -8.03 -0.79
C ASN A 95 -19.15 -7.21 0.47
N ASP A 96 -20.45 -7.07 0.79
CA ASP A 96 -20.90 -6.25 1.91
C ASP A 96 -20.37 -6.70 3.29
N SER A 97 -20.13 -8.00 3.45
CA SER A 97 -19.72 -8.62 4.73
C SER A 97 -18.24 -9.02 4.77
N THR A 98 -17.61 -9.22 3.61
CA THR A 98 -16.26 -9.76 3.51
C THR A 98 -15.28 -8.67 3.12
N ARG A 99 -14.22 -8.56 3.93
CA ARG A 99 -13.05 -7.73 3.69
C ARG A 99 -11.82 -8.64 3.68
N LEU A 100 -10.81 -8.26 2.92
CA LEU A 100 -9.49 -8.88 2.97
C LEU A 100 -8.43 -7.82 3.19
N ILE A 101 -7.26 -8.26 3.66
CA ILE A 101 -6.10 -7.41 3.86
C ILE A 101 -5.22 -7.52 2.62
N CYS A 102 -4.87 -6.41 2.01
CA CYS A 102 -3.78 -6.31 1.03
C CYS A 102 -2.62 -5.57 1.68
N THR A 103 -1.42 -6.14 1.62
CA THR A 103 -0.20 -5.51 2.15
C THR A 103 0.79 -5.25 1.03
N VAL A 104 1.49 -4.11 1.10
CA VAL A 104 2.64 -3.83 0.25
C VAL A 104 3.85 -3.57 1.13
N SER A 105 4.88 -4.40 0.95
CA SER A 105 6.19 -4.21 1.57
C SER A 105 7.16 -3.70 0.51
N THR A 106 7.75 -2.54 0.71
CA THR A 106 8.71 -1.93 -0.23
C THR A 106 10.06 -1.78 0.44
N VAL A 107 11.12 -2.14 -0.28
CA VAL A 107 12.51 -1.86 0.10
C VAL A 107 13.17 -1.05 -1.01
N CYS A 108 14.08 -0.15 -0.67
CA CYS A 108 14.77 0.72 -1.63
C CYS A 108 16.27 0.69 -1.39
N ALA A 109 17.06 0.23 -2.36
CA ALA A 109 18.52 0.34 -2.38
C ALA A 109 19.12 -0.19 -3.71
N PRO A 110 19.58 0.66 -4.64
CA PRO A 110 19.26 2.08 -4.84
C PRO A 110 17.87 2.29 -5.48
N ALA A 111 17.36 1.29 -6.20
CA ALA A 111 16.01 1.26 -6.74
C ALA A 111 15.04 0.62 -5.72
N CYS A 112 13.76 0.99 -5.80
CA CYS A 112 12.73 0.40 -4.96
C CYS A 112 12.11 -0.82 -5.62
N ASP A 113 11.82 -1.86 -4.83
CA ASP A 113 11.04 -3.01 -5.26
C ASP A 113 10.00 -3.37 -4.20
N SER A 114 8.85 -3.87 -4.64
CA SER A 114 7.70 -4.11 -3.76
C SER A 114 7.15 -5.52 -3.85
N HIS A 115 6.81 -6.06 -2.68
CA HIS A 115 6.15 -7.35 -2.55
C HIS A 115 4.72 -7.15 -2.04
N ILE A 116 3.76 -7.76 -2.76
CA ILE A 116 2.33 -7.66 -2.47
C ILE A 116 1.84 -9.00 -1.93
N LYS A 117 1.07 -8.96 -0.83
CA LYS A 117 0.41 -10.15 -0.28
C LYS A 117 -1.03 -9.87 0.10
N PHE A 118 -1.83 -10.92 0.15
CA PHE A 118 -3.23 -10.87 0.53
C PHE A 118 -3.47 -11.80 1.72
N TYR A 119 -4.35 -11.39 2.64
CA TYR A 119 -4.71 -12.17 3.81
C TYR A 119 -6.19 -12.04 4.13
N THR A 120 -6.73 -13.00 4.88
CA THR A 120 -7.97 -12.80 5.61
C THR A 120 -7.78 -11.73 6.70
N THR A 121 -8.86 -11.21 7.29
CA THR A 121 -8.77 -10.32 8.46
C THR A 121 -8.19 -11.00 9.71
N GLY A 122 -8.10 -12.34 9.70
CA GLY A 122 -7.42 -13.14 10.70
C GLY A 122 -5.95 -13.44 10.38
N TRP A 123 -5.36 -12.79 9.37
CA TRP A 123 -3.96 -12.95 8.94
C TRP A 123 -3.58 -14.33 8.36
N GLU A 124 -4.56 -15.08 7.86
CA GLU A 124 -4.29 -16.25 7.03
C GLU A 124 -3.93 -15.81 5.61
N GLU A 125 -2.77 -16.22 5.11
CA GLU A 125 -2.29 -15.83 3.78
C GLU A 125 -3.17 -16.44 2.67
N LEU A 126 -3.53 -15.61 1.70
CA LEU A 126 -4.38 -15.98 0.58
C LEU A 126 -3.57 -16.02 -0.72
N PRO A 127 -3.95 -16.86 -1.71
CA PRO A 127 -3.24 -16.92 -2.99
C PRO A 127 -3.37 -15.61 -3.78
N ALA A 128 -2.26 -14.89 -3.95
CA ALA A 128 -2.26 -13.57 -4.58
C ALA A 128 -2.87 -13.55 -6.00
N ALA A 129 -2.67 -14.61 -6.78
CA ALA A 129 -3.22 -14.76 -8.13
C ALA A 129 -4.76 -14.68 -8.19
N SER A 130 -5.45 -14.94 -7.08
CA SER A 130 -6.92 -14.82 -6.98
C SER A 130 -7.39 -13.37 -6.96
N TYR A 131 -6.53 -12.43 -6.54
CA TYR A 131 -6.86 -11.03 -6.29
C TYR A 131 -6.05 -10.06 -7.15
N LEU A 132 -4.95 -10.53 -7.73
CA LEU A 132 -4.06 -9.80 -8.61
C LEU A 132 -3.58 -10.76 -9.70
N ALA A 133 -4.32 -10.82 -10.81
CA ALA A 133 -4.13 -11.83 -11.84
C ALA A 133 -2.74 -11.80 -12.48
N SER A 134 -2.20 -10.60 -12.70
CA SER A 134 -0.85 -10.41 -13.24
C SER A 134 -0.24 -9.11 -12.76
N LEU A 135 1.04 -9.17 -12.39
CA LEU A 135 1.85 -7.97 -12.20
C LEU A 135 2.23 -7.38 -13.57
N PRO A 136 2.43 -6.05 -13.67
CA PRO A 136 3.02 -5.47 -14.87
C PRO A 136 4.38 -6.10 -15.17
N ASN A 137 4.64 -6.34 -16.45
CA ASN A 137 5.92 -6.81 -16.96
C ASN A 137 6.72 -5.67 -17.59
N MET A 138 7.96 -5.94 -17.98
CA MET A 138 8.86 -4.95 -18.57
C MET A 138 8.26 -4.22 -19.79
N ASN A 139 7.51 -4.92 -20.64
CA ASN A 139 6.91 -4.33 -21.85
C ASN A 139 5.69 -3.45 -21.54
N ASP A 140 5.09 -3.60 -20.37
CA ASP A 140 4.00 -2.71 -19.96
C ASP A 140 4.53 -1.31 -19.61
N PHE A 141 5.82 -1.23 -19.21
CA PHE A 141 6.51 0.02 -18.86
C PHE A 141 7.38 0.58 -19.99
N ILE A 142 8.02 -0.26 -20.81
CA ILE A 142 8.85 0.17 -21.94
C ILE A 142 8.04 0.05 -23.22
N LEU A 143 7.50 1.18 -23.69
CA LEU A 143 6.71 1.28 -24.90
C LEU A 143 7.55 0.91 -26.14
N PRO A 144 6.93 0.31 -27.16
CA PRO A 144 7.61 0.08 -28.43
C PRO A 144 8.03 1.40 -29.08
N ALA A 145 9.17 1.37 -29.77
CA ALA A 145 9.61 2.49 -30.59
C ALA A 145 8.58 2.81 -31.69
N SER A 146 8.35 4.10 -31.95
CA SER A 146 7.59 4.55 -33.12
C SER A 146 8.43 4.37 -34.40
N ASP A 147 7.79 4.37 -35.56
CA ASP A 147 8.44 4.16 -36.86
C ASP A 147 9.53 5.21 -37.20
N THR A 148 9.53 6.34 -36.50
CA THR A 148 10.49 7.45 -36.68
C THR A 148 11.75 7.30 -35.82
N VAL A 149 11.78 6.33 -34.90
CA VAL A 149 12.89 6.13 -33.96
C VAL A 149 13.90 5.16 -34.55
N ASP A 150 15.20 5.46 -34.38
CA ASP A 150 16.28 4.53 -34.69
C ASP A 150 16.15 3.25 -33.85
N VAL A 151 15.91 2.13 -34.54
CA VAL A 151 15.71 0.80 -33.94
C VAL A 151 16.92 0.36 -33.11
N TYR A 152 18.14 0.69 -33.52
CA TYR A 152 19.35 0.35 -32.76
C TYR A 152 19.43 1.14 -31.46
N ARG A 153 19.03 2.43 -31.49
CA ARG A 153 18.97 3.26 -30.29
C ARG A 153 17.96 2.68 -29.28
N TYR A 154 16.78 2.27 -29.74
CA TYR A 154 15.77 1.64 -28.90
C TYR A 154 16.26 0.33 -28.30
N GLN A 155 16.80 -0.57 -29.13
CA GLN A 155 17.30 -1.87 -28.68
C GLN A 155 18.41 -1.72 -27.65
N ASN A 156 19.37 -0.83 -27.89
CA ASN A 156 20.45 -0.56 -26.95
C ASN A 156 19.92 -0.01 -25.61
N ALA A 157 18.97 0.92 -25.62
CA ALA A 157 18.39 1.44 -24.39
C ALA A 157 17.63 0.36 -23.60
N ARG A 158 16.86 -0.48 -24.29
CA ARG A 158 16.07 -1.56 -23.67
C ARG A 158 16.93 -2.68 -23.09
N LEU A 159 18.03 -3.05 -23.77
CA LEU A 159 18.96 -4.08 -23.29
C LEU A 159 19.62 -3.72 -21.95
N GLN A 160 19.70 -2.43 -21.62
CA GLN A 160 20.31 -1.95 -20.38
C GLN A 160 19.33 -1.99 -19.20
N ALA A 161 18.03 -2.14 -19.45
CA ALA A 161 17.01 -2.40 -18.43
C ALA A 161 16.85 -3.91 -18.26
N ASP A 162 17.80 -4.53 -17.56
CA ASP A 162 17.93 -5.99 -17.45
C ASP A 162 17.19 -6.59 -16.24
N MET A 163 16.83 -5.78 -15.25
CA MET A 163 16.05 -6.20 -14.08
C MET A 163 14.71 -5.47 -14.04
N LEU A 164 13.60 -6.18 -13.87
CA LEU A 164 12.31 -5.55 -13.60
C LEU A 164 12.21 -5.21 -12.11
N LEU A 165 12.51 -3.95 -11.78
CA LEU A 165 12.21 -3.37 -10.47
C LEU A 165 11.04 -2.41 -10.60
N MET A 166 10.08 -2.54 -9.68
CA MET A 166 8.93 -1.66 -9.62
C MET A 166 8.46 -1.42 -8.19
N LYS A 167 8.03 -0.19 -7.93
CA LYS A 167 7.40 0.18 -6.66
C LYS A 167 5.89 0.08 -6.79
N ALA A 168 5.26 -0.60 -5.83
CA ALA A 168 3.82 -0.62 -5.69
C ALA A 168 3.40 0.34 -4.55
N ASP A 169 2.33 1.11 -4.75
CA ASP A 169 1.74 1.97 -3.72
C ASP A 169 0.22 1.76 -3.67
N LEU A 170 -0.30 1.42 -2.49
CA LEU A 170 -1.72 1.44 -2.19
C LEU A 170 -2.16 2.87 -1.92
N SER A 171 -3.32 3.24 -2.46
CA SER A 171 -3.91 4.55 -2.16
C SER A 171 -4.60 4.57 -0.80
N GLY A 172 -4.29 5.58 0.01
CA GLY A 172 -5.00 5.88 1.27
C GLY A 172 -6.41 6.45 1.06
N LYS A 173 -6.77 6.82 -0.19
CA LYS A 173 -8.01 7.54 -0.51
C LYS A 173 -9.05 6.71 -1.26
N ASP A 174 -8.58 5.88 -2.18
CA ASP A 174 -9.42 5.06 -3.05
C ASP A 174 -8.85 3.64 -3.16
N ALA A 175 -9.58 2.75 -3.82
CA ALA A 175 -9.21 1.35 -3.93
C ALA A 175 -8.29 1.09 -5.13
N THR A 176 -7.19 1.83 -5.20
CA THR A 176 -6.19 1.71 -6.28
C THR A 176 -4.84 1.22 -5.78
N LEU A 177 -4.14 0.53 -6.67
CA LEU A 177 -2.76 0.05 -6.51
C LEU A 177 -1.96 0.54 -7.72
N THR A 178 -0.97 1.38 -7.47
CA THR A 178 -0.17 2.00 -8.52
C THR A 178 1.21 1.36 -8.59
N PHE A 179 1.65 1.01 -9.79
CA PHE A 179 2.97 0.47 -10.07
C PHE A 179 3.81 1.51 -10.81
N THR A 180 4.95 1.87 -10.22
CA THR A 180 5.93 2.78 -10.82
C THR A 180 7.18 1.99 -11.20
N PHE A 181 7.65 2.16 -12.44
CA PHE A 181 8.89 1.54 -12.90
C PHE A 181 10.10 2.24 -12.25
N THR A 182 10.90 1.48 -11.51
CA THR A 182 12.03 2.00 -10.71
C THR A 182 13.37 1.43 -11.15
N THR A 183 13.37 0.58 -12.18
CA THR A 183 14.58 0.08 -12.84
C THR A 183 15.55 1.21 -13.23
N PRO A 184 15.10 2.37 -13.77
CA PRO A 184 16.01 3.47 -14.07
C PRO A 184 16.79 4.01 -12.86
N ASP A 185 16.31 3.79 -11.63
CA ASP A 185 16.90 4.35 -10.41
C ASP A 185 18.23 3.68 -10.01
N TYR A 186 18.50 2.44 -10.48
CA TYR A 186 19.81 1.79 -10.29
C TYR A 186 20.75 1.96 -11.48
N MET A 187 20.22 2.38 -12.63
CA MET A 187 20.99 2.51 -13.86
C MET A 187 21.94 3.71 -13.79
N GLU A 188 23.02 3.66 -14.57
CA GLU A 188 23.84 4.84 -14.80
C GLU A 188 23.00 5.97 -15.40
N LYS A 189 23.21 7.20 -14.93
CA LYS A 189 22.41 8.37 -15.31
C LYS A 189 22.26 8.55 -16.82
N GLU A 190 23.35 8.40 -17.58
CA GLU A 190 23.32 8.55 -19.04
C GLU A 190 22.43 7.48 -19.70
N THR A 191 22.50 6.25 -19.20
CA THR A 191 21.74 5.11 -19.70
C THR A 191 20.25 5.25 -19.35
N ALA A 192 19.93 5.68 -18.13
CA ALA A 192 18.57 5.99 -17.71
C ALA A 192 17.92 7.08 -18.59
N GLU A 193 18.66 8.16 -18.91
CA GLU A 193 18.18 9.23 -19.78
C GLU A 193 17.93 8.76 -21.23
N LYS A 194 18.71 7.79 -21.73
CA LYS A 194 18.46 7.18 -23.04
C LYS A 194 17.19 6.33 -23.08
N LEU A 195 16.81 5.72 -21.96
CA LEU A 195 15.61 4.89 -21.83
C LEU A 195 14.32 5.72 -21.62
N LYS A 196 14.44 6.85 -20.93
CA LYS A 196 13.32 7.73 -20.54
C LYS A 196 12.28 8.03 -21.64
N PRO A 197 12.64 8.28 -22.91
CA PRO A 197 11.65 8.55 -23.97
C PRO A 197 10.70 7.37 -24.28
N PHE A 198 11.06 6.16 -23.84
CA PHE A 198 10.30 4.94 -24.07
C PHE A 198 9.48 4.52 -22.85
N LEU A 199 9.58 5.25 -21.73
CA LEU A 199 8.89 4.87 -20.50
C LEU A 199 7.44 5.35 -20.51
N ARG A 200 6.55 4.45 -20.11
CA ARG A 200 5.15 4.74 -19.81
C ARG A 200 5.05 5.39 -18.42
N ASP A 201 4.01 6.19 -18.22
CA ASP A 201 3.55 6.60 -16.90
C ASP A 201 3.21 5.39 -15.99
N PRO A 202 3.16 5.59 -14.66
CA PRO A 202 2.78 4.54 -13.71
C PRO A 202 1.47 3.83 -14.11
N ILE A 203 1.45 2.53 -13.89
CA ILE A 203 0.31 1.66 -14.23
C ILE A 203 -0.59 1.56 -13.00
N ILE A 204 -1.88 1.85 -13.16
CA ILE A 204 -2.82 1.92 -12.05
C ILE A 204 -3.80 0.77 -12.16
N TYR A 205 -3.87 -0.06 -11.14
CA TYR A 205 -4.90 -1.08 -11.01
C TYR A 205 -6.00 -0.60 -10.07
N THR A 206 -7.25 -0.84 -10.44
CA THR A 206 -8.41 -0.52 -9.60
C THR A 206 -9.03 -1.80 -9.05
N TRP A 207 -9.34 -1.80 -7.76
CA TRP A 207 -10.07 -2.86 -7.11
C TRP A 207 -11.54 -2.86 -7.54
N LYS A 208 -11.98 -3.90 -8.25
CA LYS A 208 -13.37 -4.11 -8.67
C LYS A 208 -13.68 -5.59 -8.66
N GLU A 209 -14.89 -5.95 -8.22
CA GLU A 209 -15.39 -7.33 -8.22
C GLU A 209 -14.44 -8.31 -7.49
N GLY A 210 -13.83 -7.86 -6.39
CA GLY A 210 -12.96 -8.69 -5.56
C GLY A 210 -11.55 -8.90 -6.10
N LYS A 211 -11.09 -8.10 -7.08
CA LYS A 211 -9.72 -8.19 -7.63
C LYS A 211 -9.22 -6.85 -8.15
N PHE A 212 -7.90 -6.69 -8.21
CA PHE A 212 -7.25 -5.58 -8.90
C PHE A 212 -7.17 -5.86 -10.40
N ASN A 213 -7.64 -4.91 -11.21
CA ASN A 213 -7.53 -4.95 -12.67
C ASN A 213 -6.95 -3.62 -13.20
N ASN A 214 -6.10 -3.71 -14.22
CA ASN A 214 -5.61 -2.56 -15.01
C ASN A 214 -6.73 -2.03 -15.91
#